data_AF-J9CUA1-F1
#
_entry.id   AF-J9CUA1-F1
#
_cell.length_a   1.000
_cell.length_b   1.000
_cell.length_c   1.000
_cell.angle_alpha   90.00
_cell.angle_beta   90.00
_cell.angle_gamma   90.00
#
_symmetry.space_group_name_H-M   'P 1'
#
loop_
_entity.id
_entity.type
_entity.pdbx_description
1 polymer ?
#
loop_
_entity_poly.entity_id
_entity_poly.type
_entity_poly.pdbx_seq_one_letter_code
_entity_poly.pdbx_strand_id
1 'polypeptide(L)'
;MEIQRYPRLNTIGAWRTDSLWKTWWNNGKRHYATATTPGAYGGYYTQDELRQLVNYAAERGITIVPEIEMPAHSEEVLSAYPELSCTHEPYKQADFCPGSVATYDFLEHVLEEVMAVFPSIDIHVGGDEAGKASWGKCPLCKKKMQEEGIATVDGLQTY
;
A
#
# COMPACT_ATOMS: atom_id res chain seq x y z
N MET A 1 -7.87 4.80 -1.37
CA MET A 1 -8.92 5.11 -2.38
C MET A 1 -9.46 3.81 -2.94
N GLU A 2 -10.60 3.84 -3.62
CA GLU A 2 -11.09 2.71 -4.39
C GLU A 2 -10.12 2.32 -5.51
N ILE A 3 -9.63 1.09 -5.46
CA ILE A 3 -8.94 0.43 -6.57
C ILE A 3 -9.83 -0.72 -7.04
N GLN A 4 -10.39 -0.58 -8.23
CA GLN A 4 -11.41 -1.50 -8.76
C GLN A 4 -10.81 -2.87 -9.07
N ARG A 5 -9.57 -2.93 -9.57
CA ARG A 5 -8.87 -4.20 -9.84
C ARG A 5 -8.53 -4.97 -8.56
N TYR A 6 -8.43 -4.28 -7.42
CA TYR A 6 -8.06 -4.87 -6.13
C TYR A 6 -9.11 -4.60 -5.03
N PRO A 7 -10.30 -5.20 -5.12
CA PRO A 7 -11.43 -4.87 -4.24
C PRO A 7 -11.18 -5.19 -2.77
N ARG A 8 -10.23 -6.10 -2.43
CA ARG A 8 -9.90 -6.39 -1.02
C ARG A 8 -9.21 -5.21 -0.32
N LEU A 9 -8.62 -4.26 -1.06
CA LEU A 9 -8.13 -3.01 -0.47
C LEU A 9 -9.29 -2.21 0.14
N ASN A 10 -10.45 -2.22 -0.52
CA ASN A 10 -11.64 -1.48 -0.14
C ASN A 10 -12.47 -2.23 0.91
N THR A 11 -12.56 -3.56 0.79
CA THR A 11 -13.40 -4.38 1.68
C THR A 11 -12.68 -4.85 2.94
N ILE A 12 -11.35 -4.87 2.95
CA ILE A 12 -10.53 -5.30 4.10
C ILE A 12 -9.60 -4.17 4.55
N GLY A 13 -8.69 -3.72 3.69
CA GLY A 13 -7.65 -2.75 4.05
C GLY A 13 -8.19 -1.39 4.55
N ALA A 14 -9.40 -1.02 4.13
CA ALA A 14 -10.06 0.23 4.53
C ALA A 14 -10.75 0.18 5.91
N TRP A 15 -10.76 -0.97 6.61
CA TRP A 15 -11.51 -1.14 7.86
C TRP A 15 -10.66 -1.77 8.96
N ARG A 16 -10.88 -1.32 10.20
CA ARG A 16 -10.22 -1.85 11.40
C ARG A 16 -11.20 -2.06 12.55
N THR A 17 -10.82 -2.84 13.54
CA THR A 17 -11.69 -3.24 14.67
C THR A 17 -11.95 -2.15 15.71
N ASP A 18 -11.24 -1.03 15.64
CA ASP A 18 -11.30 0.05 16.63
C ASP A 18 -11.23 1.42 15.94
N SER A 19 -12.07 2.36 16.34
CA SER A 19 -12.08 3.71 15.74
C SER A 19 -10.87 4.56 16.15
N LEU A 20 -10.40 4.43 17.39
CA LEU A 20 -9.27 5.18 17.92
C LEU A 20 -7.95 4.48 17.57
N TRP A 21 -7.10 5.16 16.80
CA TRP A 21 -5.82 4.61 16.34
C TRP A 21 -4.92 4.16 17.50
N LYS A 22 -4.88 4.92 18.61
CA LYS A 22 -4.06 4.58 19.79
C LYS A 22 -4.54 3.27 20.44
N THR A 23 -5.86 3.08 20.50
CA THR A 23 -6.44 1.85 21.05
C THR A 23 -6.10 0.68 20.15
N TRP A 24 -6.36 0.82 18.84
CA TRP A 24 -6.07 -0.20 17.84
C TRP A 24 -4.59 -0.61 17.82
N TRP A 25 -3.69 0.35 18.00
CA TRP A 25 -2.25 0.12 17.99
C TRP A 25 -1.75 -0.54 19.29
N ASN A 26 -2.21 -0.06 20.45
CA ASN A 26 -1.64 -0.44 21.74
C ASN A 26 -2.34 -1.65 22.40
N ASN A 27 -3.53 -2.03 21.95
CA ASN A 27 -4.30 -3.12 22.58
C ASN A 27 -3.86 -4.53 22.15
N GLY A 28 -2.83 -4.65 21.29
CA GLY A 28 -2.33 -5.92 20.78
C GLY A 28 -3.28 -6.64 19.81
N LYS A 29 -4.30 -5.96 19.29
CA LYS A 29 -5.31 -6.49 18.36
C LYS A 29 -5.32 -5.71 17.04
N ARG A 30 -4.13 -5.36 16.53
CA ARG A 30 -3.98 -4.64 15.27
C ARG A 30 -4.37 -5.55 14.10
N HIS A 31 -5.66 -5.55 13.81
CA HIS A 31 -6.23 -6.32 12.71
C HIS A 31 -7.13 -5.43 11.84
N TYR A 32 -6.95 -5.58 10.54
CA TYR A 32 -7.90 -5.13 9.55
C TYR A 32 -9.11 -6.07 9.55
N ALA A 33 -10.26 -5.56 9.12
CA ALA A 33 -11.53 -6.23 9.25
C ALA A 33 -12.38 -6.01 7.99
N THR A 34 -13.56 -6.62 7.94
CA THR A 34 -14.56 -6.26 6.92
C THR A 34 -15.48 -5.17 7.45
N ALA A 35 -16.11 -4.40 6.57
CA ALA A 35 -17.13 -3.42 6.95
C ALA A 35 -18.27 -4.02 7.81
N THR A 36 -18.53 -5.32 7.65
CA THR A 36 -19.58 -6.06 8.38
C THR A 36 -19.14 -6.57 9.75
N THR A 37 -17.86 -6.46 10.11
CA THR A 37 -17.37 -6.92 11.41
C THR A 37 -17.94 -6.02 12.52
N PRO A 38 -18.46 -6.58 13.63
CA PRO A 38 -18.96 -5.77 14.74
C PRO A 38 -17.89 -4.82 15.28
N GLY A 39 -18.20 -3.52 15.35
CA GLY A 39 -17.26 -2.49 15.77
C GLY A 39 -16.26 -2.05 14.68
N ALA A 40 -16.40 -2.53 13.44
CA ALA A 40 -15.59 -2.07 12.32
C ALA A 40 -15.72 -0.56 12.15
N TYR A 41 -14.59 0.10 11.96
CA TYR A 41 -14.48 1.51 11.69
C TYR A 41 -13.52 1.73 10.54
N GLY A 42 -13.92 2.57 9.60
CA GLY A 42 -13.15 2.80 8.39
C GLY A 42 -14.01 3.35 7.25
N GLY A 43 -13.48 3.20 6.05
CA GLY A 43 -14.06 3.72 4.82
C GLY A 43 -12.98 4.08 3.82
N TYR A 44 -13.40 4.33 2.59
CA TYR A 44 -12.55 4.76 1.50
C TYR A 44 -13.34 5.74 0.63
N TYR A 45 -12.62 6.60 -0.09
CA TYR A 45 -13.25 7.39 -1.16
C TYR A 45 -13.33 6.55 -2.43
N THR A 46 -14.53 6.50 -3.02
CA THR A 46 -14.74 6.00 -4.38
C THR A 46 -13.97 6.87 -5.39
N GLN A 47 -13.72 6.33 -6.59
CA GLN A 47 -13.06 7.14 -7.62
C GLN A 47 -13.88 8.37 -8.01
N ASP A 48 -15.21 8.28 -8.00
CA ASP A 48 -16.09 9.40 -8.34
C ASP A 48 -16.09 10.49 -7.27
N GLU A 49 -16.08 10.12 -5.98
CA GLU A 49 -15.91 11.09 -4.89
C GLU A 49 -14.56 11.81 -4.99
N LEU A 50 -13.49 11.09 -5.35
CA LEU A 50 -12.18 11.70 -5.55
C LEU A 50 -12.15 12.62 -6.77
N ARG A 51 -12.77 12.24 -7.91
CA ARG A 51 -12.90 13.13 -9.07
C ARG A 51 -13.64 14.42 -8.71
N GLN A 52 -14.70 14.33 -7.89
CA GLN A 52 -15.41 15.51 -7.40
C GLN A 52 -14.51 16.38 -6.51
N LEU A 53 -13.74 15.78 -5.59
CA LEU A 53 -12.80 16.49 -4.73
C LEU A 53 -11.69 17.18 -5.54
N VAL A 54 -11.12 16.48 -6.53
CA VAL A 54 -10.12 17.02 -7.46
C VAL A 54 -10.68 18.22 -8.22
N ASN A 55 -11.88 18.13 -8.79
CA ASN A 55 -12.50 19.24 -9.50
C ASN A 55 -12.76 20.43 -8.56
N TYR A 56 -13.25 20.17 -7.36
CA TYR A 56 -13.51 21.20 -6.35
C TYR A 56 -12.23 21.94 -5.94
N ALA A 57 -11.10 21.22 -5.81
CA ALA A 57 -9.80 21.80 -5.53
C ALA A 57 -9.27 22.62 -6.73
N ALA A 58 -9.44 22.12 -7.96
CA ALA A 58 -9.00 22.78 -9.17
C ALA A 58 -9.69 24.14 -9.40
N GLU A 59 -10.99 24.26 -9.10
CA GLU A 59 -11.72 25.54 -9.12
C GLU A 59 -11.11 26.61 -8.19
N ARG A 60 -10.30 26.19 -7.22
CA ARG A 60 -9.62 27.05 -6.24
C ARG A 60 -8.12 27.19 -6.51
N GLY A 61 -7.64 26.69 -7.64
CA GLY A 61 -6.23 26.71 -7.99
C GLY A 61 -5.37 25.79 -7.12
N ILE A 62 -5.97 24.76 -6.51
CA ILE A 62 -5.27 23.77 -5.69
C ILE A 62 -5.09 22.49 -6.50
N THR A 63 -3.84 22.03 -6.63
CA THR A 63 -3.52 20.70 -7.17
C THR A 63 -3.47 19.69 -6.05
N ILE A 64 -4.20 18.58 -6.19
CA ILE A 64 -4.10 17.43 -5.28
C ILE A 64 -3.07 16.46 -5.87
N VAL A 65 -1.97 16.27 -5.15
CA VAL A 65 -0.94 15.26 -5.46
C VAL A 65 -1.27 14.00 -4.65
N PRO A 66 -1.55 12.85 -5.28
CA PRO A 66 -1.79 11.62 -4.55
C PRO A 66 -0.49 11.04 -4.01
N GLU A 67 -0.58 10.39 -2.85
CA GLU A 67 0.49 9.58 -2.28
C GLU A 67 0.07 8.11 -2.22
N ILE A 68 0.92 7.24 -2.77
CA ILE A 68 0.79 5.78 -2.66
C ILE A 68 2.11 5.26 -2.09
N GLU A 69 2.11 5.05 -0.78
CA GLU A 69 3.29 4.68 0.00
C GLU A 69 3.87 3.32 -0.43
N MET A 70 5.17 3.29 -0.74
CA MET A 70 5.91 2.08 -1.09
C MET A 70 7.42 2.27 -0.88
N PRO A 71 8.21 1.23 -0.54
CA PRO A 71 7.78 -0.15 -0.35
C PRO A 71 7.30 -0.46 1.07
N ALA A 72 7.47 0.47 2.02
CA ALA A 72 7.17 0.29 3.44
C ALA A 72 5.71 0.60 3.77
N HIS A 73 5.38 0.60 5.07
CA HIS A 73 4.09 1.06 5.61
C HIS A 73 2.83 0.45 4.96
N SER A 74 2.96 -0.72 4.32
CA SER A 74 1.93 -1.31 3.46
C SER A 74 1.14 -2.44 4.16
N GLU A 75 1.05 -2.44 5.49
CA GLU A 75 0.45 -3.56 6.21
C GLU A 75 -1.03 -3.79 5.84
N GLU A 76 -1.79 -2.74 5.58
CA GLU A 76 -3.17 -2.83 5.09
C GLU A 76 -3.24 -3.60 3.77
N VAL A 77 -2.34 -3.30 2.82
CA VAL A 77 -2.26 -4.02 1.55
C VAL A 77 -1.87 -5.47 1.80
N LEU A 78 -0.83 -5.72 2.59
CA LEU A 78 -0.31 -7.07 2.83
C LEU A 78 -1.23 -7.92 3.72
N SER A 79 -2.14 -7.31 4.48
CA SER A 79 -3.20 -8.02 5.18
C SER A 79 -4.27 -8.53 4.21
N ALA A 80 -4.55 -7.78 3.14
CA ALA A 80 -5.54 -8.10 2.12
C ALA A 80 -4.97 -8.99 1.01
N TYR A 81 -3.68 -8.80 0.67
CA TYR A 81 -2.92 -9.49 -0.39
C TYR A 81 -1.55 -9.94 0.16
N PRO A 82 -1.50 -10.95 1.06
CA PRO A 82 -0.24 -11.40 1.67
C PRO A 82 0.83 -11.82 0.68
N GLU A 83 0.43 -12.31 -0.49
CA GLU A 83 1.27 -12.74 -1.61
C GLU A 83 2.22 -11.65 -2.16
N LEU A 84 1.97 -10.38 -1.84
CA LEU A 84 2.82 -9.24 -2.23
C LEU A 84 3.98 -9.00 -1.25
N SER A 85 3.98 -9.68 -0.10
CA SER A 85 5.03 -9.60 0.91
C SER A 85 6.01 -10.76 0.75
N CYS A 86 7.30 -10.61 1.12
CA CYS A 86 8.26 -11.73 0.99
C CYS A 86 7.98 -12.92 1.92
N THR A 87 7.14 -12.74 2.94
CA THR A 87 6.75 -13.81 3.88
C THR A 87 5.49 -14.54 3.40
N HIS A 88 4.70 -13.94 2.51
CA HIS A 88 3.40 -14.45 2.09
C HIS A 88 2.42 -14.65 3.26
N GLU A 89 2.67 -13.97 4.37
CA GLU A 89 1.93 -14.08 5.63
C GLU A 89 1.52 -12.68 6.10
N PRO A 90 0.23 -12.47 6.44
CA PRO A 90 -0.25 -11.17 6.91
C PRO A 90 0.35 -10.85 8.29
N TYR A 91 0.49 -9.55 8.59
CA TYR A 91 0.98 -9.03 9.89
C TYR A 91 2.39 -9.47 10.31
N LYS A 92 3.19 -10.02 9.39
CA LYS A 92 4.61 -10.36 9.65
C LYS A 92 5.58 -9.25 9.29
N GLN A 93 5.15 -8.33 8.42
CA GLN A 93 5.92 -7.20 7.94
C GLN A 93 4.99 -6.19 7.28
N ALA A 94 5.51 -4.99 7.03
CA ALA A 94 4.81 -3.93 6.32
C ALA A 94 5.50 -3.56 4.99
N ASP A 95 6.47 -4.36 4.55
CA ASP A 95 7.23 -4.08 3.32
C ASP A 95 6.79 -4.99 2.17
N PHE A 96 6.52 -4.40 1.00
CA PHE A 96 6.39 -5.12 -0.25
C PHE A 96 7.62 -5.97 -0.55
N CYS A 97 7.45 -7.02 -1.36
CA CYS A 97 8.57 -7.85 -1.79
C CYS A 97 9.19 -7.31 -3.08
N PRO A 98 10.38 -6.66 -3.04
CA PRO A 98 10.99 -6.09 -4.24
C PRO A 98 11.44 -7.18 -5.22
N GLY A 99 11.67 -8.41 -4.77
CA GLY A 99 12.02 -9.52 -5.67
C GLY A 99 10.86 -10.09 -6.49
N SER A 100 9.61 -9.77 -6.14
CA SER A 100 8.43 -10.40 -6.73
C SER A 100 7.87 -9.59 -7.91
N VAL A 101 7.70 -10.21 -9.06
CA VAL A 101 7.04 -9.59 -10.24
C VAL A 101 5.60 -9.17 -9.90
N ALA A 102 4.89 -9.97 -9.09
CA ALA A 102 3.53 -9.65 -8.68
C ALA A 102 3.42 -8.33 -7.90
N THR A 103 4.49 -7.92 -7.19
CA THR A 103 4.56 -6.61 -6.54
C THR A 103 4.53 -5.49 -7.57
N TYR A 104 5.33 -5.59 -8.63
CA TYR A 104 5.40 -4.58 -9.68
C TYR A 104 4.10 -4.52 -10.47
N ASP A 105 3.53 -5.67 -10.86
CA ASP A 105 2.23 -5.73 -11.53
C ASP A 105 1.14 -5.07 -10.68
N PHE A 106 1.13 -5.35 -9.36
CA PHE A 106 0.19 -4.73 -8.43
C PHE A 106 0.36 -3.20 -8.37
N LEU A 107 1.59 -2.71 -8.17
CA LEU A 107 1.86 -1.28 -8.07
C LEU A 107 1.56 -0.55 -9.37
N GLU A 108 1.92 -1.13 -10.53
CA GLU A 108 1.60 -0.58 -11.85
C GLU A 108 0.10 -0.41 -12.02
N HIS A 109 -0.67 -1.47 -11.76
CA HIS A 109 -2.14 -1.41 -11.87
C HIS A 109 -2.78 -0.41 -10.89
N VAL A 110 -2.26 -0.30 -9.66
CA VAL A 110 -2.73 0.71 -8.70
C VAL A 110 -2.45 2.12 -9.23
N LEU A 111 -1.23 2.36 -9.72
CA LEU A 111 -0.82 3.65 -10.25
C LEU A 111 -1.60 4.02 -11.52
N GLU A 112 -1.93 3.07 -12.39
CA GLU A 112 -2.83 3.28 -13.54
C GLU A 112 -4.18 3.85 -13.10
N GLU A 113 -4.81 3.24 -12.09
CA GLU A 113 -6.10 3.71 -11.56
C GLU A 113 -5.97 5.06 -10.84
N VAL A 114 -4.87 5.30 -10.12
CA VAL A 114 -4.57 6.59 -9.47
C VAL A 114 -4.40 7.69 -10.52
N MET A 115 -3.59 7.48 -11.55
CA MET A 115 -3.37 8.44 -12.64
C MET A 115 -4.65 8.77 -13.41
N ALA A 116 -5.58 7.82 -13.50
CA ALA A 116 -6.88 8.05 -14.11
C ALA A 116 -7.82 8.96 -13.28
N VAL A 117 -7.54 9.14 -11.99
CA VAL A 117 -8.34 9.97 -11.07
C VAL A 117 -7.68 11.33 -10.81
N PHE A 118 -6.35 11.36 -10.67
CA PHE A 118 -5.60 12.56 -10.30
C PHE A 118 -4.84 13.12 -11.52
N PRO A 119 -5.19 14.32 -12.03
CA PRO A 119 -4.53 14.94 -13.18
C PRO A 119 -3.18 15.58 -12.83
N SER A 120 -2.68 15.38 -11.61
CA SER A 120 -1.37 15.87 -11.18
C SER A 120 -0.28 15.28 -12.07
N ILE A 121 0.75 16.09 -12.38
CA ILE A 121 1.95 15.61 -13.08
C ILE A 121 2.90 14.85 -12.15
N ASP A 122 2.68 14.99 -10.83
CA ASP A 122 3.46 14.34 -9.78
C ASP A 122 2.60 13.30 -9.06
N ILE A 123 3.24 12.21 -8.63
CA ILE A 123 2.72 11.22 -7.68
C ILE A 123 3.78 11.05 -6.59
N HIS A 124 3.38 11.14 -5.33
CA HIS A 124 4.26 10.82 -4.22
C HIS A 124 4.26 9.31 -4.01
N VAL A 125 5.43 8.67 -4.04
CA VAL A 125 5.55 7.22 -3.83
C VAL A 125 5.96 6.86 -2.40
N GLY A 126 6.09 7.86 -1.54
CA GLY A 126 6.57 7.64 -0.17
C GLY A 126 8.06 7.31 -0.15
N GLY A 127 8.38 6.18 0.46
CA GLY A 127 9.70 5.57 0.41
C GLY A 127 10.49 5.68 1.70
N ASP A 128 9.83 6.00 2.81
CA ASP A 128 10.47 6.06 4.12
C ASP A 128 10.48 4.70 4.86
N GLU A 129 11.33 4.62 5.88
CA GLU A 129 11.38 3.59 6.94
C GLU A 129 11.16 2.09 6.59
N ALA A 130 11.49 1.65 5.37
CA ALA A 130 11.42 0.22 5.01
C ALA A 130 12.19 -0.65 6.01
N GLY A 131 11.50 -1.68 6.55
CA GLY A 131 12.04 -2.53 7.62
C GLY A 131 13.03 -3.59 7.11
N LYS A 132 12.87 -4.07 5.87
CA LYS A 132 13.76 -4.96 5.09
C LYS A 132 14.09 -6.31 5.73
N ALA A 133 13.48 -6.63 6.88
CA ALA A 133 13.83 -7.77 7.72
C ALA A 133 13.75 -9.12 6.97
N SER A 134 12.83 -9.21 6.00
CA SER A 134 12.63 -10.43 5.20
C SER A 134 13.41 -10.45 3.90
N TRP A 135 13.83 -9.30 3.37
CA TRP A 135 14.42 -9.20 2.03
C TRP A 135 15.72 -9.98 1.92
N GLY A 136 16.59 -9.91 2.93
CA GLY A 136 17.85 -10.66 2.95
C GLY A 136 17.69 -12.18 3.04
N LYS A 137 16.51 -12.69 3.39
CA LYS A 137 16.19 -14.14 3.44
C LYS A 137 15.38 -14.59 2.22
N CYS A 138 14.67 -13.67 1.58
CA CYS A 138 13.80 -13.92 0.43
C CYS A 138 14.61 -14.43 -0.79
N PRO A 139 14.32 -15.63 -1.32
CA PRO A 139 14.97 -16.14 -2.53
C PRO A 139 14.78 -15.24 -3.75
N LEU A 140 13.59 -14.64 -3.90
CA LEU A 140 13.28 -13.73 -5.00
C LEU A 140 14.11 -12.45 -4.91
N CYS A 141 14.23 -11.85 -3.73
CA CYS A 141 15.06 -10.67 -3.53
C CYS A 141 16.54 -10.97 -3.78
N LYS A 142 17.05 -12.11 -3.29
CA LYS A 142 18.43 -12.54 -3.57
C LYS A 142 18.69 -12.71 -5.06
N LYS A 143 17.75 -13.32 -5.78
CA LYS A 143 17.82 -13.48 -7.23
C LYS A 143 17.87 -12.11 -7.93
N LYS A 144 16.95 -11.20 -7.59
CA LYS A 144 16.95 -9.83 -8.14
C LYS A 144 18.26 -9.10 -7.84
N MET A 145 18.80 -9.21 -6.63
CA MET A 145 20.10 -8.60 -6.31
C MET A 145 21.24 -9.13 -7.21
N GLN A 146 21.23 -10.42 -7.53
CA GLN A 146 22.22 -11.02 -8.42
C GLN A 146 22.05 -10.55 -9.87
N GLU A 147 20.81 -10.50 -10.36
CA GLU A 147 20.48 -10.08 -11.73
C GLU A 147 20.82 -8.60 -11.97
N GLU A 148 20.56 -7.74 -10.98
CA GLU A 148 20.71 -6.29 -11.07
C GLU A 148 22.05 -5.79 -10.50
N GLY A 149 22.92 -6.67 -10.00
CA GLY A 149 24.21 -6.31 -9.43
C GLY A 149 24.12 -5.49 -8.12
N ILE A 150 23.04 -5.66 -7.35
CA ILE A 150 22.81 -4.94 -6.09
C ILE A 150 23.63 -5.58 -4.97
N ALA A 151 24.55 -4.80 -4.39
CA ALA A 151 25.51 -5.32 -3.40
C ALA A 151 24.92 -5.56 -2.00
N THR A 152 23.91 -4.79 -1.59
CA THR A 152 23.34 -4.82 -0.23
C THR A 152 21.83 -4.88 -0.25
N VAL A 153 21.22 -5.39 0.83
CA VAL A 153 19.75 -5.41 0.99
C VAL A 153 19.17 -4.00 0.94
N ASP A 154 19.90 -3.00 1.44
CA ASP A 154 19.47 -1.60 1.37
C ASP A 154 19.34 -1.10 -0.07
N GLY A 155 20.20 -1.59 -0.96
CA GLY A 155 20.16 -1.23 -2.39
C GLY A 155 18.89 -1.71 -3.09
N LEU A 156 18.13 -2.66 -2.54
CA LEU A 156 16.83 -3.06 -3.09
C LEU A 156 15.75 -1.97 -2.95
N GLN A 157 15.86 -1.07 -1.98
CA GLN A 157 14.89 0.03 -1.81
C GLN A 157 15.13 1.16 -2.81
N THR A 158 16.41 1.37 -3.17
CA THR A 158 16.84 2.48 -4.05
C THR A 158 16.92 2.09 -5.52
N TYR A 159 16.69 0.82 -5.84
CA TYR A 159 16.67 0.28 -7.20
C TYR A 159 15.32 0.56 -7.85
#